data_AF-A0AA43JPV7-F1
#
_entry.id   AF-A0AA43JPV7-F1
#
_cell.length_a   1.000
_cell.length_b   1.000
_cell.length_c   1.000
_cell.angle_alpha   90.00
_cell.angle_beta   90.00
_cell.angle_gamma   90.00
#
_symmetry.space_group_name_H-M   'P 1'
#
loop_
_entity.id
_entity.type
_entity.pdbx_description
1 polymer ?
#
loop_
_entity_poly.entity_id
_entity_poly.type
_entity_poly.pdbx_seq_one_letter_code
_entity_poly.pdbx_strand_id
1 'polypeptide(L)'
;MKPLEESLLSLAGIEQAHVRLSDDGPAGVRVVLSADADRAMVAKAIRELFTTRGLTVAVDEGRADPEPGENDLPELPRMAERAKSVEDEPATARLDPGPPASSNQPPVVAGTMFGPVQLAVAVSEGPTYCDVAVRVGPDRRSVRRSASDPTSIREAILDALNEASGRAGLRPNIVSVDQREVAHKTMVTVVLESSGQVGVGSALLRGTEFHAFGIACLSALQHLPTL
;
A
#
# COMPACT_ATOMS: atom_id res chain seq x y z
N MET A 1 -9.44 -26.77 -25.56
CA MET A 1 -9.58 -25.38 -25.07
C MET A 1 -8.38 -24.59 -25.56
N LYS A 2 -8.58 -23.40 -26.15
CA LYS A 2 -7.45 -22.53 -26.52
C LYS A 2 -6.75 -21.99 -25.27
N PRO A 3 -5.42 -21.79 -25.30
CA PRO A 3 -4.71 -21.09 -24.23
C PRO A 3 -5.32 -19.70 -23.98
N LEU A 4 -5.24 -19.23 -22.72
CA LEU A 4 -5.87 -17.96 -22.30
C LEU A 4 -5.31 -16.77 -23.08
N GLU A 5 -4.01 -16.76 -23.33
CA GLU A 5 -3.31 -15.75 -24.13
C GLU A 5 -3.86 -15.65 -25.56
N GLU A 6 -4.02 -16.78 -26.25
CA GLU A 6 -4.59 -16.80 -27.60
C GLU A 6 -6.07 -16.37 -27.61
N SER A 7 -6.79 -16.63 -26.52
CA SER A 7 -8.18 -16.20 -26.38
C SER A 7 -8.29 -14.69 -26.14
N LEU A 8 -7.34 -14.10 -25.42
CA LEU A 8 -7.23 -12.66 -25.23
C LEU A 8 -6.85 -11.94 -26.53
N LEU A 9 -5.87 -12.46 -27.27
CA LEU A 9 -5.47 -11.91 -28.57
C LEU A 9 -6.57 -12.01 -29.64
N SER A 10 -7.58 -12.86 -29.44
CA SER A 10 -8.75 -12.94 -30.31
C SER A 10 -9.82 -11.88 -30.02
N LEU A 11 -9.68 -11.11 -28.92
CA LEU A 11 -10.59 -10.00 -28.61
C LEU A 11 -10.22 -8.77 -29.43
N ALA A 12 -11.23 -8.14 -30.03
CA ALA A 12 -11.04 -6.91 -30.78
C ALA A 12 -10.49 -5.81 -29.87
N GLY A 13 -9.43 -5.12 -30.32
CA GLY A 13 -8.80 -4.03 -29.58
C GLY A 13 -7.65 -4.42 -28.64
N ILE A 14 -7.25 -5.70 -28.60
CA ILE A 14 -6.06 -6.15 -27.86
C ILE A 14 -4.92 -6.43 -28.85
N GLU A 15 -3.80 -5.70 -28.71
CA GLU A 15 -2.60 -5.89 -29.53
C GLU A 15 -1.65 -6.93 -28.94
N GLN A 16 -1.54 -6.95 -27.62
CA GLN A 16 -0.65 -7.89 -26.90
C GLN A 16 -1.33 -8.39 -25.64
N ALA A 17 -1.09 -9.64 -25.30
CA ALA A 17 -1.53 -10.24 -24.05
C ALA A 17 -0.37 -11.05 -23.46
N HIS A 18 -0.06 -10.84 -22.18
CA HIS A 18 0.93 -11.62 -21.45
C HIS A 18 0.27 -12.23 -20.22
N VAL A 19 0.26 -13.55 -20.17
CA VAL A 19 -0.29 -14.31 -19.04
C VAL A 19 0.87 -14.80 -18.18
N ARG A 20 0.98 -14.29 -16.96
CA ARG A 20 1.93 -14.79 -15.98
C ARG A 20 1.21 -15.82 -15.11
N LEU A 21 1.44 -17.10 -15.42
CA LEU A 21 1.07 -18.21 -14.55
C LEU A 21 2.18 -18.36 -13.52
N SER A 22 1.85 -18.21 -12.24
CA SER A 22 2.79 -18.42 -11.15
C SER A 22 2.29 -19.61 -10.34
N ASP A 23 3.15 -20.60 -10.10
CA ASP A 23 2.81 -21.77 -9.28
C ASP A 23 2.69 -21.41 -7.79
N ASP A 24 3.37 -20.35 -7.35
CA ASP A 24 3.45 -19.89 -5.96
C ASP A 24 3.01 -18.41 -5.77
N GLY A 25 2.23 -17.83 -6.69
CA GLY A 25 1.82 -16.41 -6.63
C GLY A 25 0.53 -16.07 -7.38
N PRO A 26 -0.02 -14.85 -7.23
CA PRO A 26 -1.22 -14.47 -7.97
C PRO A 26 -0.93 -14.44 -9.46
N ALA A 27 -1.59 -15.32 -10.22
CA ALA A 27 -1.54 -15.28 -11.67
C ALA A 27 -2.10 -13.94 -12.16
N GLY A 28 -1.34 -13.28 -13.03
CA GLY A 28 -1.64 -11.94 -13.52
C GLY A 28 -1.73 -11.92 -15.04
N VAL A 29 -2.59 -11.06 -15.58
CA VAL A 29 -2.72 -10.87 -17.02
C VAL A 29 -2.51 -9.41 -17.33
N ARG A 30 -1.57 -9.12 -18.25
CA ARG A 30 -1.34 -7.79 -18.79
C ARG A 30 -1.79 -7.77 -20.23
N VAL A 31 -2.61 -6.78 -20.60
CA VAL A 31 -3.06 -6.58 -21.98
C VAL A 31 -2.66 -5.18 -22.45
N VAL A 32 -2.20 -5.09 -23.69
CA VAL A 32 -1.95 -3.83 -24.39
C VAL A 32 -3.09 -3.63 -25.37
N LEU A 33 -3.75 -2.48 -25.28
CA LEU A 33 -4.87 -2.13 -26.13
C LEU A 33 -4.38 -1.37 -27.36
N SER A 34 -5.04 -1.57 -28.50
CA SER A 34 -4.79 -0.73 -29.68
C SER A 34 -5.21 0.72 -29.41
N ALA A 35 -4.59 1.67 -30.10
CA ALA A 35 -4.88 3.10 -29.92
C ALA A 35 -6.37 3.45 -30.10
N ASP A 36 -7.06 2.78 -31.01
CA ASP A 36 -8.48 2.97 -31.31
C ASP A 36 -9.43 2.05 -30.51
N ALA A 37 -8.91 1.30 -29.54
CA ALA A 37 -9.73 0.37 -28.77
C ALA A 37 -10.70 1.09 -27.84
N ASP A 38 -11.98 0.72 -27.90
CA ASP A 38 -12.95 1.07 -26.87
C ASP A 38 -12.65 0.27 -25.59
N ARG A 39 -12.09 0.97 -24.60
CA ARG A 39 -11.67 0.38 -23.33
C ARG A 39 -12.80 -0.29 -22.57
N ALA A 40 -14.02 0.26 -22.60
CA ALA A 40 -15.17 -0.30 -21.89
C ALA A 40 -15.64 -1.60 -22.55
N MET A 41 -15.68 -1.62 -23.88
CA MET A 41 -15.98 -2.82 -24.66
C MET A 41 -14.94 -3.93 -24.42
N VAL A 42 -13.65 -3.59 -24.44
CA VAL A 42 -12.57 -4.56 -24.19
C VAL A 42 -12.62 -5.08 -22.75
N ALA A 43 -12.81 -4.21 -21.76
CA ALA A 43 -12.94 -4.61 -20.36
C ALA A 43 -14.13 -5.54 -20.11
N LYS A 44 -15.26 -5.31 -20.80
CA LYS A 44 -16.43 -6.21 -20.76
C LYS A 44 -16.11 -7.57 -21.38
N ALA A 45 -15.50 -7.59 -22.56
CA ALA A 45 -15.15 -8.82 -23.26
C ALA A 45 -14.14 -9.68 -22.47
N ILE A 46 -13.15 -9.04 -21.84
CA ILE A 46 -12.20 -9.73 -20.94
C ILE A 46 -12.95 -10.32 -19.74
N ARG A 47 -13.86 -9.57 -19.10
CA ARG A 47 -14.66 -10.08 -17.96
C ARG A 47 -15.51 -11.29 -18.35
N GLU A 48 -16.17 -11.26 -19.51
CA GLU A 48 -16.96 -12.39 -20.02
C GLU A 48 -16.09 -13.62 -20.31
N LEU A 49 -14.93 -13.43 -20.95
CA LEU A 49 -13.99 -14.51 -21.26
C LEU A 49 -13.51 -15.22 -19.98
N PHE A 50 -13.18 -14.45 -18.93
CA PHE A 50 -12.71 -15.00 -17.67
C PHE A 50 -13.82 -15.67 -16.88
N THR A 51 -15.02 -15.09 -16.86
CA THR A 51 -16.20 -15.67 -16.20
C THR A 51 -16.57 -17.01 -16.83
N THR A 52 -16.52 -17.11 -18.16
CA THR A 52 -16.72 -18.38 -18.90
C THR A 52 -15.71 -19.46 -18.51
N ARG A 53 -14.53 -19.05 -18.03
CA ARG A 53 -13.46 -19.94 -17.56
C ARG A 53 -13.41 -20.11 -16.04
N GLY A 54 -14.38 -19.57 -15.31
CA GLY A 54 -14.42 -19.63 -13.84
C GLY A 54 -13.35 -18.80 -13.14
N LEU A 55 -12.78 -17.78 -13.83
CA LEU A 55 -11.77 -16.88 -13.31
C LEU A 55 -12.39 -15.54 -12.90
N THR A 56 -12.05 -15.03 -11.72
CA THR A 56 -12.55 -13.74 -11.21
C THR A 56 -11.58 -12.61 -11.59
N VAL A 57 -12.07 -11.53 -12.20
CA VAL A 57 -11.25 -10.40 -12.70
C VAL A 57 -11.53 -9.13 -11.93
N ALA A 58 -10.48 -8.47 -11.45
CA ALA A 58 -10.51 -7.05 -11.10
C ALA A 58 -9.87 -6.28 -12.26
N VAL A 59 -10.68 -5.51 -13.00
CA VAL A 59 -10.18 -4.61 -14.05
C VAL A 59 -9.91 -3.25 -13.42
N ASP A 60 -8.68 -2.75 -13.56
CA ASP A 60 -8.32 -1.37 -13.24
C ASP A 60 -8.48 -0.53 -14.52
N GLU A 61 -9.54 0.27 -14.59
CA GLU A 61 -9.80 1.19 -15.69
C GLU A 61 -9.07 2.51 -15.37
N GLY A 62 -7.82 2.63 -15.83
CA GLY A 62 -6.95 3.77 -15.55
C GLY A 62 -7.65 5.14 -15.76
N ARG A 63 -7.62 5.97 -14.72
CA ARG A 63 -8.16 7.33 -14.66
C ARG A 63 -7.36 8.26 -15.60
N ALA A 64 -8.08 9.04 -16.41
CA ALA A 64 -7.53 10.08 -17.29
C ALA A 64 -6.85 11.21 -16.49
N ASP A 65 -5.81 11.80 -17.08
CA ASP A 65 -5.10 13.00 -16.60
C ASP A 65 -6.06 14.10 -16.13
N PRO A 66 -5.89 14.68 -14.91
CA PRO A 66 -6.47 15.97 -14.60
C PRO A 66 -5.56 17.10 -15.12
N GLU A 67 -6.13 17.96 -15.97
CA GLU A 67 -5.51 19.21 -16.45
C GLU A 67 -5.01 20.11 -15.29
N PRO A 68 -3.98 20.96 -15.50
CA PRO A 68 -3.44 21.84 -14.48
C PRO A 68 -4.38 23.05 -14.27
N GLY A 69 -5.23 22.97 -13.25
CA GLY A 69 -6.03 24.10 -12.79
C GLY A 69 -5.27 24.94 -11.77
N GLU A 70 -4.84 26.13 -12.19
CA GLU A 70 -4.56 27.28 -11.32
C GLU A 70 -5.75 27.51 -10.37
N ASN A 71 -5.51 27.59 -9.05
CA ASN A 71 -6.34 28.41 -8.17
C ASN A 71 -5.66 28.69 -6.82
N ASP A 72 -5.47 29.98 -6.61
CA ASP A 72 -5.35 30.78 -5.40
C ASP A 72 -5.57 30.08 -4.04
N LEU A 73 -4.51 30.11 -3.23
CA LEU A 73 -4.58 29.96 -1.78
C LEU A 73 -5.13 31.26 -1.16
N PRO A 74 -6.16 31.22 -0.29
CA PRO A 74 -6.51 32.37 0.52
C PRO A 74 -5.56 32.51 1.71
N GLU A 75 -5.04 33.73 1.93
CA GLU A 75 -4.23 34.11 3.09
C GLU A 75 -5.00 33.96 4.40
N LEU A 76 -4.42 33.28 5.40
CA LEU A 76 -4.96 33.20 6.76
C LEU A 76 -4.64 34.48 7.55
N PRO A 77 -5.61 35.10 8.23
CA PRO A 77 -5.37 36.29 9.05
C PRO A 77 -4.64 35.95 10.36
N ARG A 78 -3.60 36.74 10.65
CA ARG A 78 -2.93 36.79 11.97
C ARG A 78 -3.86 37.47 12.98
N MET A 79 -4.16 36.80 14.10
CA MET A 79 -4.69 37.47 15.29
C MET A 79 -3.89 37.12 16.53
N ALA A 80 -3.62 38.19 17.28
CA ALA A 80 -2.76 38.28 18.44
C ALA A 80 -3.52 38.09 19.77
N GLU A 81 -2.73 37.78 20.80
CA GLU A 81 -2.84 38.19 22.20
C GLU A 81 -4.16 38.02 23.01
N ARG A 82 -4.00 37.22 24.09
CA ARG A 82 -4.11 37.58 25.52
C ARG A 82 -5.20 36.87 26.33
N ALA A 83 -4.75 36.17 27.37
CA ALA A 83 -5.21 36.38 28.75
C ALA A 83 -4.19 35.85 29.77
N LYS A 84 -3.70 36.77 30.62
CA LYS A 84 -3.14 36.58 31.99
C LYS A 84 -4.19 35.90 32.90
N SER A 85 -3.95 35.33 34.08
CA SER A 85 -2.84 34.88 34.94
C SER A 85 -3.53 34.26 36.18
N VAL A 86 -2.76 33.75 37.16
CA VAL A 86 -3.09 33.60 38.61
C VAL A 86 -3.72 32.23 38.99
N GLU A 87 -3.29 31.42 39.96
CA GLU A 87 -2.26 31.42 41.03
C GLU A 87 -2.05 29.97 41.57
N ASP A 88 -1.00 29.83 42.38
CA ASP A 88 -0.80 28.90 43.53
C ASP A 88 -0.13 27.52 43.38
N GLU A 89 0.88 27.32 44.23
CA GLU A 89 1.84 26.20 44.37
C GLU A 89 1.26 25.04 45.27
N PRO A 90 2.08 24.16 45.88
CA PRO A 90 2.77 23.02 45.29
C PRO A 90 2.34 21.69 45.97
N ALA A 91 2.35 20.57 45.25
CA ALA A 91 2.28 19.25 45.88
C ALA A 91 3.15 18.23 45.14
N THR A 92 4.25 17.89 45.80
CA THR A 92 5.10 16.74 45.53
C THR A 92 4.31 15.44 45.72
N ALA A 93 3.95 14.78 44.61
CA ALA A 93 3.49 13.40 44.63
C ALA A 93 4.38 12.58 43.67
N ARG A 94 5.34 11.87 44.27
CA ARG A 94 6.04 10.74 43.63
C ARG A 94 4.98 9.71 43.22
N LEU A 95 4.77 9.56 41.92
CA LEU A 95 4.16 8.35 41.37
C LEU A 95 5.29 7.52 40.76
N ASP A 96 5.51 6.38 41.41
CA ASP A 96 6.31 5.26 40.92
C ASP A 96 6.03 4.98 39.43
N PRO A 97 7.05 4.92 38.55
CA PRO A 97 6.87 4.29 37.24
C PRO A 97 6.78 2.79 37.46
N GLY A 98 5.55 2.27 37.55
CA GLY A 98 5.31 0.83 37.49
C GLY A 98 5.96 0.23 36.23
N PRO A 99 6.52 -0.99 36.31
CA PRO A 99 7.23 -1.60 35.20
C PRO A 99 6.31 -1.72 33.98
N PRO A 100 6.80 -1.46 32.76
CA PRO A 100 6.00 -1.68 31.56
C PRO A 100 5.56 -3.14 31.52
N ALA A 101 4.26 -3.37 31.31
CA ALA A 101 3.71 -4.68 31.08
C ALA A 101 4.51 -5.37 29.95
N SER A 102 5.32 -6.36 30.31
CA SER A 102 5.94 -7.29 29.38
C SER A 102 4.82 -8.11 28.74
N SER A 103 4.25 -7.62 27.65
CA SER A 103 3.53 -8.48 26.72
C SER A 103 4.58 -9.28 25.95
N ASN A 104 4.96 -10.41 26.52
CA ASN A 104 5.96 -11.33 25.97
C ASN A 104 5.37 -12.20 24.84
N GLN A 105 4.41 -11.64 24.08
CA GLN A 105 3.78 -12.33 22.98
C GLN A 105 4.55 -11.99 21.70
N PRO A 106 5.19 -12.95 21.01
CA PRO A 106 5.83 -12.67 19.75
C PRO A 106 4.78 -12.12 18.77
N PRO A 107 5.10 -11.07 18.00
CA PRO A 107 4.15 -10.48 17.08
C PRO A 107 3.66 -11.56 16.10
N VAL A 108 2.35 -11.57 15.84
CA VAL A 108 1.76 -12.48 14.85
C VAL A 108 2.33 -12.11 13.47
N VAL A 109 3.31 -12.88 13.01
CA VAL A 109 3.93 -12.68 11.70
C VAL A 109 3.02 -13.30 10.65
N ALA A 110 2.24 -12.46 9.97
CA ALA A 110 1.70 -12.84 8.68
C ALA A 110 2.83 -12.71 7.65
N GLY A 111 3.32 -13.84 7.15
CA GLY A 111 4.34 -13.87 6.09
C GLY A 111 3.69 -14.21 4.76
N THR A 112 3.97 -13.42 3.71
CA THR A 112 3.58 -13.76 2.34
C THR A 112 4.84 -13.78 1.47
N MET A 113 5.02 -14.84 0.68
CA MET A 113 6.11 -14.88 -0.31
C MET A 113 5.69 -14.08 -1.55
N PHE A 114 6.50 -13.11 -1.96
CA PHE A 114 6.38 -12.39 -3.24
C PHE A 114 7.66 -12.67 -4.06
N GLY A 115 7.68 -13.79 -4.81
CA GLY A 115 8.90 -14.23 -5.51
C GLY A 115 10.08 -14.50 -4.54
N PRO A 116 11.35 -14.33 -4.95
CA PRO A 116 12.50 -14.58 -4.06
C PRO A 116 12.61 -13.57 -2.90
N VAL A 117 11.73 -12.57 -2.83
CA VAL A 117 11.73 -11.55 -1.78
C VAL A 117 10.64 -11.89 -0.76
N GLN A 118 11.07 -12.41 0.39
CA GLN A 118 10.20 -12.61 1.54
C GLN A 118 9.87 -11.25 2.17
N LEU A 119 8.62 -10.80 2.08
CA LEU A 119 8.15 -9.64 2.85
C LEU A 119 7.35 -10.13 4.05
N ALA A 120 7.69 -9.62 5.24
CA ALA A 120 6.85 -9.76 6.41
C ALA A 120 6.63 -8.38 7.02
N VAL A 121 5.37 -8.05 7.31
CA VAL A 121 4.99 -6.85 8.04
C VAL A 121 4.22 -7.30 9.27
N ALA A 122 4.72 -6.91 10.43
CA ALA A 122 4.10 -7.18 11.71
C ALA A 122 3.83 -5.85 12.42
N VAL A 123 2.59 -5.66 12.86
CA VAL A 123 2.18 -4.52 13.66
C VAL A 123 1.80 -5.06 15.03
N SER A 124 2.47 -4.55 16.07
CA SER A 124 2.17 -4.88 17.46
C SER A 124 1.61 -3.64 18.12
N GLU A 125 0.32 -3.67 18.42
CA GLU A 125 -0.39 -2.56 19.04
C GLU A 125 -0.18 -2.57 20.56
N GLY A 126 0.29 -1.46 21.10
CA GLY A 126 0.33 -1.15 22.52
C GLY A 126 -0.74 -0.12 22.89
N PRO A 127 -0.93 0.15 24.19
CA PRO A 127 -2.00 1.02 24.68
C PRO A 127 -1.85 2.49 24.24
N THR A 128 -0.65 2.92 23.86
CA THR A 128 -0.35 4.31 23.48
C THR A 128 0.50 4.44 22.21
N TYR A 129 1.03 3.32 21.70
CA TYR A 129 1.90 3.29 20.52
C TYR A 129 1.74 1.96 19.79
N CYS A 130 2.12 1.93 18.53
CA CYS A 130 2.27 0.71 17.74
C CYS A 130 3.73 0.52 17.36
N ASP A 131 4.23 -0.70 17.50
CA ASP A 131 5.52 -1.10 16.95
C ASP A 131 5.30 -1.80 15.60
N VAL A 132 5.86 -1.22 14.55
CA VAL A 132 5.82 -1.72 13.18
C VAL A 132 7.17 -2.35 12.85
N ALA A 133 7.18 -3.65 12.59
CA ALA A 133 8.35 -4.37 12.11
C ALA A 133 8.16 -4.79 10.65
N VAL A 134 9.11 -4.42 9.81
CA VAL A 134 9.16 -4.78 8.39
C VAL A 134 10.42 -5.57 8.11
N ARG A 135 10.29 -6.68 7.38
CA ARG A 135 11.42 -7.52 6.95
C ARG A 135 11.35 -7.78 5.45
N VAL A 136 12.41 -7.45 4.72
CA VAL A 136 12.53 -7.58 3.26
C VAL A 136 13.67 -8.56 2.92
N GLY A 137 13.35 -9.83 2.77
CA GLY A 137 14.31 -10.92 2.62
C GLY A 137 14.83 -11.45 3.96
N PRO A 138 15.89 -12.29 3.96
CA PRO A 138 16.39 -12.90 5.18
C PRO A 138 17.09 -11.90 6.11
N ASP A 139 17.84 -10.94 5.57
CA ASP A 139 18.79 -10.15 6.34
C ASP A 139 18.36 -8.70 6.62
N ARG A 140 17.34 -8.21 5.91
CA ARG A 140 16.96 -6.79 6.00
C ARG A 140 15.70 -6.62 6.82
N ARG A 141 15.85 -5.97 7.97
CA ARG A 141 14.77 -5.69 8.90
C ARG A 141 14.84 -4.26 9.37
N SER A 142 13.68 -3.63 9.49
CA SER A 142 13.50 -2.34 10.13
C SER A 142 12.37 -2.42 11.15
N VAL A 143 12.50 -1.63 12.21
CA VAL A 143 11.46 -1.47 13.22
C VAL A 143 11.22 0.03 13.41
N ARG A 144 9.95 0.41 13.48
CA ARG A 144 9.49 1.78 13.74
C ARG A 144 8.45 1.77 14.83
N ARG A 145 8.41 2.85 15.59
CA ARG A 145 7.35 3.11 16.56
C ARG A 145 6.50 4.26 16.04
N SER A 146 5.18 4.10 16.10
CA SER A 146 4.20 5.08 15.69
C SER A 146 3.15 5.28 16.77
N ALA A 147 2.33 6.33 16.65
CA ALA A 147 1.05 6.36 17.33
C ALA A 147 0.14 5.24 16.80
N SER A 148 -0.87 4.87 17.59
CA SER A 148 -1.80 3.77 17.27
C SER A 148 -2.95 4.18 16.34
N ASP A 149 -2.81 5.27 15.60
CA ASP A 149 -3.76 5.66 14.57
C ASP A 149 -3.35 5.12 13.18
N PRO A 150 -4.30 4.86 12.27
CA PRO A 150 -4.00 4.25 10.97
C PRO A 150 -3.04 5.05 10.09
N THR A 151 -3.04 6.38 10.18
CA THR A 151 -2.16 7.24 9.38
C THR A 151 -0.72 7.08 9.85
N SER A 152 -0.49 7.21 11.16
CA SER A 152 0.84 7.03 11.76
C SER A 152 1.40 5.63 11.53
N ILE A 153 0.56 4.60 11.58
CA ILE A 153 0.98 3.21 11.29
C ILE A 153 1.42 3.08 9.83
N ARG A 154 0.68 3.65 8.87
CA ARG A 154 1.02 3.59 7.44
C ARG A 154 2.31 4.33 7.13
N GLU A 155 2.52 5.50 7.72
CA GLU A 155 3.78 6.25 7.61
C GLU A 155 4.96 5.43 8.16
N ALA A 156 4.80 4.83 9.35
CA ALA A 156 5.82 3.99 9.95
C ALA A 156 6.13 2.73 9.12
N ILE A 157 5.12 2.12 8.49
CA ILE A 157 5.32 1.02 7.54
C ILE A 157 6.14 1.48 6.34
N LEU A 158 5.80 2.63 5.75
CA LEU A 158 6.50 3.15 4.58
C LEU A 158 7.96 3.50 4.90
N ASP A 159 8.21 4.14 6.04
CA ASP A 159 9.56 4.44 6.52
C ASP A 159 10.37 3.18 6.80
N ALA A 160 9.78 2.18 7.45
CA ALA A 160 10.43 0.91 7.72
C ALA A 160 10.73 0.15 6.41
N LEU A 161 9.84 0.21 5.42
CA LEU A 161 10.04 -0.37 4.09
C LEU A 161 11.16 0.32 3.31
N ASN A 162 11.22 1.65 3.34
CA ASN A 162 12.30 2.39 2.67
C ASN A 162 13.67 2.04 3.25
N GLU A 163 13.79 1.94 4.57
CA GLU A 163 15.02 1.49 5.22
C GLU A 163 15.33 0.03 4.87
N ALA A 164 14.38 -0.89 5.07
CA ALA A 164 14.59 -2.32 4.86
C ALA A 164 14.84 -2.69 3.39
N SER A 165 14.34 -1.90 2.43
CA SER A 165 14.61 -2.10 1.00
C SER A 165 15.99 -1.56 0.57
N GLY A 166 16.72 -0.87 1.45
CA GLY A 166 18.01 -0.24 1.12
C GLY A 166 17.86 1.05 0.31
N ARG A 167 16.66 1.64 0.28
CA ARG A 167 16.34 2.89 -0.41
C ARG A 167 16.35 4.07 0.56
N ALA A 168 17.29 4.06 1.50
CA ALA A 168 17.46 5.13 2.47
C ALA A 168 17.66 6.47 1.75
N GLY A 169 16.77 7.43 1.98
CA GLY A 169 16.76 8.73 1.31
C GLY A 169 15.61 8.93 0.33
N LEU A 170 14.97 7.85 -0.14
CA LEU A 170 13.70 7.97 -0.86
C LEU A 170 12.63 8.46 0.14
N ARG A 171 11.93 9.54 -0.22
CA ARG A 171 10.78 10.07 0.52
C ARG A 171 9.53 9.93 -0.35
N PRO A 172 8.98 8.71 -0.49
CA PRO A 172 7.71 8.50 -1.16
C PRO A 172 6.58 9.08 -0.29
N ASN A 173 5.70 9.85 -0.92
CA ASN A 173 4.45 10.31 -0.33
C ASN A 173 3.32 9.35 -0.72
N ILE A 174 2.39 9.11 0.20
CA ILE A 174 1.19 8.31 -0.08
C ILE A 174 0.17 9.23 -0.73
N VAL A 175 -0.06 9.06 -2.03
CA VAL A 175 -1.04 9.86 -2.79
C VAL A 175 -2.44 9.30 -2.59
N SER A 176 -2.59 7.98 -2.64
CA SER A 176 -3.88 7.32 -2.44
C SER A 176 -3.72 5.90 -1.89
N VAL A 177 -4.74 5.49 -1.14
CA VAL A 177 -4.92 4.12 -0.65
C VAL A 177 -6.35 3.73 -0.94
N ASP A 178 -6.54 2.74 -1.82
CA ASP A 178 -7.83 2.10 -2.06
C ASP A 178 -7.86 0.75 -1.35
N GLN A 179 -8.92 0.51 -0.57
CA GLN A 179 -9.13 -0.75 0.12
C GLN A 179 -10.49 -1.30 -0.24
N ARG A 180 -10.52 -2.56 -0.69
CA ARG A 180 -11.75 -3.26 -1.01
C ARG A 180 -11.67 -4.74 -0.68
N GLU A 181 -12.81 -5.33 -0.34
CA GLU A 181 -12.91 -6.77 -0.13
C GLU A 181 -13.20 -7.46 -1.47
N VAL A 182 -12.39 -8.46 -1.82
CA VAL A 182 -12.55 -9.27 -3.03
C VAL A 182 -12.49 -10.74 -2.65
N ALA A 183 -13.61 -11.45 -2.79
CA ALA A 183 -13.73 -12.88 -2.46
C ALA A 183 -13.21 -13.22 -1.03
N HIS A 184 -13.64 -12.45 -0.03
CA HIS A 184 -13.23 -12.60 1.38
C HIS A 184 -11.73 -12.40 1.63
N LYS A 185 -11.09 -11.60 0.78
CA LYS A 185 -9.70 -11.18 0.93
C LYS A 185 -9.64 -9.67 0.88
N THR A 186 -8.75 -9.08 1.67
CA THR A 186 -8.49 -7.64 1.61
C THR A 186 -7.58 -7.36 0.43
N MET A 187 -8.06 -6.53 -0.49
CA MET A 187 -7.24 -5.93 -1.52
C MET A 187 -6.90 -4.50 -1.12
N VAL A 188 -5.61 -4.18 -1.13
CA VAL A 188 -5.11 -2.82 -0.92
C VAL A 188 -4.34 -2.41 -2.16
N THR A 189 -4.68 -1.24 -2.71
CA THR A 189 -3.92 -0.57 -3.77
C THR A 189 -3.37 0.73 -3.21
N VAL A 190 -2.07 0.94 -3.40
CA VAL A 190 -1.36 2.13 -2.94
C VAL A 190 -0.73 2.82 -4.13
N VAL A 191 -0.90 4.14 -4.17
CA VAL A 191 -0.18 5.01 -5.09
C VAL A 191 0.82 5.82 -4.26
N LEU A 192 2.10 5.65 -4.59
CA LEU A 192 3.21 6.40 -4.01
C LEU A 192 3.74 7.38 -5.04
N GLU A 193 4.14 8.56 -4.60
CA GLU A 193 4.84 9.54 -5.41
C GLU A 193 6.20 9.88 -4.80
N SER A 194 7.25 9.95 -5.60
CA SER A 194 8.53 10.50 -5.17
C SER A 194 9.23 11.21 -6.32
N SER A 195 9.68 12.44 -6.11
CA SER A 195 10.37 13.25 -7.13
C SER A 195 9.59 13.38 -8.44
N GLY A 196 8.26 13.53 -8.36
CA GLY A 196 7.37 13.64 -9.53
C GLY A 196 7.17 12.34 -10.30
N GLN A 197 7.66 11.20 -9.80
CA GLN A 197 7.40 9.88 -10.33
C GLN A 197 6.36 9.17 -9.48
N VAL A 198 5.48 8.40 -10.14
CA VAL A 198 4.38 7.68 -9.49
C VAL A 198 4.63 6.17 -9.58
N GLY A 199 4.57 5.50 -8.43
CA GLY A 199 4.60 4.06 -8.31
C GLY A 199 3.26 3.55 -7.80
N VAL A 200 2.69 2.57 -8.49
CA VAL A 200 1.43 1.93 -8.08
C VAL A 200 1.70 0.49 -7.69
N GLY A 201 1.12 0.06 -6.57
CA GLY A 201 1.26 -1.31 -6.08
C GLY A 201 -0.03 -1.81 -5.48
N SER A 202 -0.29 -3.10 -5.65
CA SER A 202 -1.49 -3.75 -5.14
C SER A 202 -1.15 -5.05 -4.46
N ALA A 203 -1.93 -5.39 -3.44
CA ALA A 203 -1.81 -6.63 -2.71
C ALA A 203 -3.17 -7.21 -2.38
N LEU A 204 -3.36 -8.50 -2.63
CA LEU A 204 -4.57 -9.26 -2.31
C LEU A 204 -4.19 -10.43 -1.40
N LEU A 205 -4.55 -10.36 -0.12
CA LEU A 205 -4.16 -11.39 0.85
C LEU A 205 -5.23 -11.63 1.92
N ARG A 206 -5.12 -12.81 2.53
CA ARG A 206 -5.77 -13.12 3.81
C ARG A 206 -4.84 -12.64 4.91
N GLY A 207 -5.08 -11.45 5.43
CA GLY A 207 -4.26 -10.84 6.47
C GLY A 207 -4.84 -9.52 6.95
N THR A 208 -4.12 -8.86 7.84
CA THR A 208 -4.49 -7.53 8.32
C THR A 208 -4.33 -6.48 7.21
N GLU A 209 -5.07 -5.38 7.31
CA GLU A 209 -4.99 -4.28 6.35
C GLU A 209 -3.54 -3.77 6.19
N PHE A 210 -2.78 -3.71 7.28
CA PHE A 210 -1.42 -3.18 7.31
C PHE A 210 -0.40 -4.10 6.67
N HIS A 211 -0.64 -5.42 6.74
CA HIS A 211 0.17 -6.36 5.99
C HIS A 211 -0.07 -6.23 4.49
N ALA A 212 -1.35 -6.06 4.08
CA ALA A 212 -1.68 -5.87 2.68
C ALA A 212 -1.15 -4.54 2.15
N PHE A 213 -1.29 -3.47 2.94
CA PHE A 213 -0.71 -2.17 2.69
C PHE A 213 0.81 -2.25 2.51
N GLY A 214 1.54 -2.92 3.41
CA GLY A 214 2.98 -3.02 3.30
C GLY A 214 3.46 -3.77 2.04
N ILE A 215 2.75 -4.81 1.62
CA ILE A 215 3.03 -5.52 0.35
C ILE A 215 2.75 -4.59 -0.85
N ALA A 216 1.63 -3.87 -0.83
CA ALA A 216 1.27 -2.92 -1.87
C ALA A 216 2.32 -1.79 -1.97
N CYS A 217 2.76 -1.23 -0.85
CA CYS A 217 3.85 -0.26 -0.78
C CYS A 217 5.15 -0.82 -1.34
N LEU A 218 5.57 -2.04 -0.96
CA LEU A 218 6.79 -2.63 -1.50
C LEU A 218 6.72 -2.78 -3.03
N SER A 219 5.58 -3.21 -3.56
CA SER A 219 5.34 -3.28 -5.00
C SER A 219 5.42 -1.90 -5.66
N ALA A 220 4.77 -0.89 -5.07
CA ALA A 220 4.79 0.49 -5.57
C ALA A 220 6.21 1.07 -5.60
N LEU A 221 7.01 0.81 -4.56
CA LEU A 221 8.40 1.25 -4.47
C LEU A 221 9.24 0.73 -5.64
N GLN A 222 9.03 -0.50 -6.12
CA GLN A 222 9.79 -1.05 -7.26
C GLN A 222 9.65 -0.24 -8.54
N HIS A 223 8.58 0.54 -8.67
CA HIS A 223 8.31 1.41 -9.81
C HIS A 223 8.87 2.83 -9.64
N LEU A 224 9.29 3.20 -8.43
CA LEU A 224 9.96 4.48 -8.18
C LEU A 224 11.46 4.39 -8.49
N PRO A 225 12.08 5.46 -9.00
CA PRO A 225 13.52 5.50 -9.25
C PRO A 225 14.30 5.27 -7.96
N THR A 226 15.39 4.52 -8.05
CA THR A 226 16.41 4.47 -6.99
C THR A 226 17.27 5.73 -7.09
N LEU A 227 17.54 6.38 -5.95
CA LEU A 227 18.57 7.41 -5.83
C LEU A 227 19.98 6.83 -6.03
#